data_AF-A0A510UNI6-F1
#
_entry.id   AF-A0A510UNI6-F1
#
_cell.length_a   1.000
_cell.length_b   1.000
_cell.length_c   1.000
_cell.angle_alpha   90.00
_cell.angle_beta   90.00
_cell.angle_gamma   90.00
#
_symmetry.space_group_name_H-M   'P 1'
#
loop_
_entity.id
_entity.type
_entity.pdbx_description
1 polymer ?
#
loop_
_entity_poly.entity_id
_entity_poly.type
_entity_poly.pdbx_seq_one_letter_code
_entity_poly.pdbx_strand_id
1 'polypeptide(L)'
;MNAIDVVNEVKKALLQTKNGGEVSVSIDAMDNFMDQLGTQAEQSKEIDKLQHSKILAEFEAENSRSIAYSQNATAHSLEMFKAVITAGQAALKASMIINGGAAAALLAFTGKIWNEGSSIAVTSALSQSILLFCFGVLAAAFASGTTYISQYCFANKYIKSGSAINGVSIISVFGSFALFCYSSINAASSFTAHFAGL
;
A
#
# COMPACT_ATOMS: atom_id res chain seq x y z
N MET A 1 -45.13 21.44 -7.20
CA MET A 1 -46.29 22.03 -6.49
C MET A 1 -47.13 20.88 -5.98
N ASN A 2 -47.24 20.74 -4.68
CA ASN A 2 -47.99 19.65 -4.07
C ASN A 2 -49.50 20.02 -4.01
N ALA A 3 -50.36 19.07 -3.64
CA ALA A 3 -51.80 19.31 -3.58
C ALA A 3 -52.21 20.42 -2.60
N ILE A 4 -51.44 20.64 -1.53
CA ILE A 4 -51.68 21.68 -0.54
C ILE A 4 -51.37 23.06 -1.13
N ASP A 5 -50.29 23.18 -1.89
CA ASP A 5 -49.90 24.41 -2.57
C ASP A 5 -50.99 24.83 -3.59
N VAL A 6 -51.54 23.87 -4.35
CA VAL A 6 -52.65 24.10 -5.30
C VAL A 6 -53.88 24.66 -4.58
N VAL A 7 -54.28 24.03 -3.46
CA VAL A 7 -55.43 24.48 -2.66
C VAL A 7 -55.22 25.88 -2.10
N ASN A 8 -54.01 26.19 -1.65
CA ASN A 8 -53.66 27.51 -1.12
C ASN A 8 -53.68 28.59 -2.20
N GLU A 9 -53.20 28.30 -3.40
CA GLU A 9 -53.19 29.28 -4.50
C GLU A 9 -54.60 29.56 -5.02
N VAL A 10 -55.47 28.54 -5.09
CA VAL A 10 -56.90 28.71 -5.38
C VAL A 10 -57.58 29.56 -4.32
N LYS A 11 -57.36 29.28 -3.02
CA LYS A 11 -57.92 30.09 -1.92
C LYS A 11 -57.47 31.55 -1.99
N LYS A 12 -56.20 31.78 -2.30
CA LYS A 12 -55.61 33.11 -2.41
C LYS A 12 -56.20 33.90 -3.58
N ALA A 13 -56.35 33.27 -4.75
CA ALA A 13 -57.01 33.89 -5.91
C ALA A 13 -58.47 34.26 -5.59
N LEU A 14 -59.23 33.36 -4.96
CA LEU A 14 -60.62 33.65 -4.55
C LEU A 14 -60.72 34.79 -3.53
N LEU A 15 -59.80 34.86 -2.57
CA LEU A 15 -59.74 35.97 -1.60
C LEU A 15 -59.41 37.31 -2.25
N GLN A 16 -58.50 37.32 -3.23
CA GLN A 16 -58.16 38.53 -3.99
C GLN A 16 -59.35 39.05 -4.79
N THR A 17 -60.05 38.17 -5.51
CA THR A 17 -61.25 38.51 -6.28
C THR A 17 -62.36 39.05 -5.36
N LYS A 18 -62.59 38.38 -4.22
CA LYS A 18 -63.56 38.82 -3.21
C LYS A 18 -63.24 40.21 -2.64
N ASN A 19 -61.97 40.50 -2.36
CA ASN A 19 -61.53 41.81 -1.87
C ASN A 19 -61.64 42.91 -2.95
N GLY A 20 -61.67 42.54 -4.23
CA GLY A 20 -61.95 43.44 -5.35
C GLY A 20 -63.43 43.83 -5.50
N GLY A 21 -64.32 43.31 -4.66
CA GLY A 21 -65.77 43.59 -4.69
C GLY A 21 -66.59 42.62 -5.53
N GLU A 22 -65.96 41.63 -6.17
CA GLU A 22 -66.63 40.58 -6.92
C GLU A 22 -67.29 39.56 -5.99
N VAL A 23 -68.56 39.24 -6.27
CA VAL A 23 -69.38 38.29 -5.50
C VAL A 23 -69.58 36.95 -6.21
N SER A 24 -69.16 36.86 -7.48
CA SER A 24 -69.26 35.65 -8.31
C SER A 24 -68.09 35.56 -9.28
N VAL A 25 -67.67 34.34 -9.63
CA VAL A 25 -66.65 34.09 -10.65
C VAL A 25 -67.31 33.37 -11.83
N SER A 26 -67.01 33.78 -13.07
CA SER A 26 -67.52 33.07 -14.25
C SER A 26 -66.82 31.72 -14.40
N ILE A 27 -67.53 30.75 -14.96
CA ILE A 27 -66.98 29.42 -15.23
C ILE A 27 -65.77 29.54 -16.17
N ASP A 28 -65.85 30.37 -17.21
CA ASP A 28 -64.75 30.58 -18.16
C ASP A 28 -63.49 31.16 -17.51
N ALA A 29 -63.63 32.08 -16.55
CA ALA A 29 -62.48 32.64 -15.84
C ALA A 29 -61.85 31.59 -14.91
N MET A 30 -62.68 30.74 -14.29
CA MET A 30 -62.20 29.65 -13.45
C MET A 30 -61.49 28.57 -14.27
N ASP A 31 -62.04 28.18 -15.43
CA ASP A 31 -61.39 27.22 -16.34
C ASP A 31 -60.02 27.73 -16.81
N ASN A 32 -59.93 28.99 -17.27
CA ASN A 32 -58.66 29.59 -17.67
C ASN A 32 -57.64 29.63 -16.52
N PHE A 33 -58.07 29.91 -15.29
CA PHE A 33 -57.19 29.88 -14.12
C PHE A 33 -56.73 28.46 -13.76
N MET A 34 -57.64 27.47 -13.85
CA MET A 34 -57.31 26.06 -13.62
C MET A 34 -56.33 25.52 -14.68
N ASP A 35 -56.46 25.94 -15.94
CA ASP A 35 -55.51 25.60 -17.02
C ASP A 35 -54.11 26.18 -16.75
N GLN A 36 -54.04 27.43 -16.29
CA GLN A 36 -52.77 28.07 -15.90
C GLN A 36 -52.12 27.39 -14.69
N LEU A 37 -52.91 27.05 -13.66
CA LEU A 37 -52.43 26.29 -12.50
C LEU A 37 -51.96 24.89 -12.90
N GLY A 38 -52.68 24.22 -13.81
CA GLY A 38 -52.28 22.93 -14.37
C GLY A 38 -50.92 22.99 -15.05
N THR A 39 -50.73 24.01 -15.90
CA THR A 39 -49.46 24.25 -16.61
C THR A 39 -48.30 24.53 -15.64
N GLN A 40 -48.51 25.34 -14.60
CA GLN A 40 -47.49 25.58 -13.56
C GLN A 40 -47.18 24.33 -12.73
N ALA A 41 -48.20 23.53 -12.39
CA ALA A 41 -48.02 22.30 -11.63
C ALA A 41 -47.21 21.26 -12.43
N GLU A 42 -47.43 21.15 -13.74
CA GLU A 42 -46.65 20.30 -14.64
C GLU A 42 -45.19 20.74 -14.75
N GLN A 43 -44.94 22.04 -14.97
CA GLN A 43 -43.58 22.59 -15.00
C GLN A 43 -42.83 22.36 -13.68
N SER A 44 -43.51 22.57 -12.54
CA SER A 44 -42.90 22.35 -11.23
C SER A 44 -42.58 20.88 -10.99
N LYS A 45 -43.43 19.93 -11.42
CA LYS A 45 -43.13 18.49 -11.34
C LYS A 45 -41.91 18.10 -12.17
N GLU A 46 -41.76 18.66 -13.36
CA GLU A 46 -40.58 18.40 -14.21
C GLU A 46 -39.30 18.95 -13.57
N ILE A 47 -39.35 20.14 -12.96
CA ILE A 47 -38.22 20.70 -12.20
C ILE A 47 -37.86 19.80 -11.01
N ASP A 48 -38.85 19.35 -10.22
CA ASP A 48 -38.63 18.48 -9.06
C ASP A 48 -37.99 17.14 -9.49
N LYS A 49 -38.44 16.55 -10.61
CA LYS A 49 -37.83 15.33 -11.18
C LYS A 49 -36.40 15.55 -11.63
N LEU A 50 -36.11 16.68 -12.31
CA LEU A 50 -34.77 17.03 -12.76
C LEU A 50 -33.82 17.29 -11.58
N GLN A 51 -34.30 17.93 -10.52
CA GLN A 51 -33.52 18.11 -9.29
C GLN A 51 -33.26 16.77 -8.60
N HIS A 52 -34.26 15.91 -8.52
CA HIS A 52 -34.10 14.57 -7.94
C HIS A 52 -33.11 13.73 -8.73
N SER A 53 -33.18 13.73 -10.07
CA SER A 53 -32.25 13.00 -10.92
C SER A 53 -30.83 13.54 -10.83
N LYS A 54 -30.65 14.86 -10.71
CA LYS A 54 -29.36 15.50 -10.46
C LYS A 54 -28.76 15.06 -9.12
N ILE A 55 -29.55 15.11 -8.04
CA ILE A 55 -29.10 14.69 -6.70
C ILE A 55 -28.71 13.21 -6.71
N LEU A 56 -29.50 12.37 -7.38
CA LEU A 56 -29.18 10.95 -7.51
C LEU A 56 -27.86 10.74 -8.27
N ALA A 57 -27.66 11.44 -9.39
CA ALA A 57 -26.42 11.37 -10.16
C ALA A 57 -25.21 11.88 -9.38
N GLU A 58 -25.36 12.96 -8.60
CA GLU A 58 -24.31 13.49 -7.72
C GLU A 58 -23.95 12.48 -6.61
N PHE A 59 -24.96 11.88 -5.98
CA PHE A 59 -24.78 10.87 -4.95
C PHE A 59 -24.10 9.60 -5.50
N GLU A 60 -24.52 9.14 -6.68
CA GLU A 60 -23.90 8.01 -7.37
C GLU A 60 -22.45 8.31 -7.75
N ALA A 61 -22.15 9.52 -8.24
CA ALA A 61 -20.81 9.95 -8.58
C ALA A 61 -19.90 10.02 -7.34
N GLU A 62 -20.41 10.56 -6.23
CA GLU A 62 -19.67 10.64 -4.96
C GLU A 62 -19.40 9.25 -4.38
N ASN A 63 -20.41 8.37 -4.37
CA ASN A 63 -20.26 7.00 -3.90
C ASN A 63 -19.25 6.23 -4.78
N SER A 64 -19.35 6.36 -6.10
CA SER A 64 -18.41 5.73 -7.05
C SER A 64 -16.98 6.24 -6.84
N ARG A 65 -16.81 7.54 -6.61
CA ARG A 65 -15.50 8.13 -6.28
C ARG A 65 -14.94 7.58 -4.97
N SER A 66 -15.76 7.45 -3.93
CA SER A 66 -15.36 6.91 -2.63
C SER A 66 -14.93 5.44 -2.74
N ILE A 67 -15.70 4.62 -3.46
CA ILE A 67 -15.37 3.22 -3.73
C ILE A 67 -14.06 3.12 -4.52
N ALA A 68 -13.91 3.90 -5.60
CA ALA A 68 -12.70 3.91 -6.41
C ALA A 68 -11.48 4.34 -5.59
N TYR A 69 -11.62 5.35 -4.73
CA TYR A 69 -10.55 5.80 -3.84
C TYR A 69 -10.12 4.69 -2.86
N SER A 70 -11.08 4.04 -2.19
CA SER A 70 -10.83 2.94 -1.25
C SER A 70 -10.16 1.73 -1.92
N GLN A 71 -10.64 1.37 -3.12
CA GLN A 71 -10.05 0.31 -3.94
C GLN A 71 -8.62 0.65 -4.35
N ASN A 72 -8.38 1.86 -4.84
CA ASN A 72 -7.05 2.32 -5.23
C ASN A 72 -6.07 2.33 -4.05
N ALA A 73 -6.51 2.83 -2.88
CA ALA A 73 -5.67 2.82 -1.68
C ALA A 73 -5.31 1.39 -1.23
N THR A 74 -6.28 0.48 -1.27
CA THR A 74 -6.07 -0.94 -0.92
C THR A 74 -5.13 -1.61 -1.93
N ALA A 75 -5.37 -1.44 -3.23
CA ALA A 75 -4.55 -2.00 -4.30
C ALA A 75 -3.10 -1.50 -4.21
N HIS A 76 -2.93 -0.19 -4.03
CA HIS A 76 -1.62 0.43 -3.85
C HIS A 76 -0.88 -0.12 -2.64
N SER A 77 -1.56 -0.28 -1.49
CA SER A 77 -0.93 -0.83 -0.29
C SER A 77 -0.46 -2.27 -0.48
N LEU A 78 -1.22 -3.08 -1.22
CA LEU A 78 -0.92 -4.48 -1.49
C LEU A 78 0.25 -4.61 -2.48
N GLU A 79 0.27 -3.76 -3.52
CA GLU A 79 1.38 -3.70 -4.48
C GLU A 79 2.68 -3.26 -3.80
N MET A 80 2.64 -2.20 -2.99
CA MET A 80 3.79 -1.75 -2.22
C MET A 80 4.29 -2.82 -1.25
N PHE A 81 3.39 -3.53 -0.57
CA PHE A 81 3.76 -4.64 0.30
C PHE A 81 4.47 -5.76 -0.47
N LYS A 82 3.94 -6.17 -1.63
CA LYS A 82 4.59 -7.17 -2.50
C LYS A 82 5.96 -6.70 -2.97
N ALA A 83 6.08 -5.46 -3.42
CA ALA A 83 7.34 -4.88 -3.88
C ALA A 83 8.42 -4.92 -2.80
N VAL A 84 8.07 -4.56 -1.56
CA VAL A 84 9.00 -4.61 -0.42
C VAL A 84 9.43 -6.05 -0.11
N ILE A 85 8.51 -7.02 -0.11
CA ILE A 85 8.86 -8.44 0.11
C ILE A 85 9.79 -8.95 -0.99
N THR A 86 9.51 -8.64 -2.26
CA THR A 86 10.36 -9.04 -3.38
C THR A 86 11.76 -8.42 -3.29
N ALA A 87 11.86 -7.12 -2.97
CA ALA A 87 13.14 -6.46 -2.77
C ALA A 87 13.93 -7.07 -1.58
N GLY A 88 13.25 -7.36 -0.48
CA GLY A 88 13.85 -8.02 0.69
C GLY A 88 14.37 -9.43 0.36
N GLN A 89 13.62 -10.23 -0.39
CA GLN A 89 14.05 -11.54 -0.87
C GLN A 89 15.27 -11.45 -1.79
N ALA A 90 15.31 -10.45 -2.67
CA ALA A 90 16.47 -10.22 -3.54
C ALA A 90 17.73 -9.87 -2.72
N ALA A 91 17.60 -9.01 -1.71
CA ALA A 91 18.71 -8.65 -0.81
C ALA A 91 19.21 -9.86 0.00
N LEU A 92 18.29 -10.68 0.53
CA LEU A 92 18.64 -11.92 1.25
C LEU A 92 19.42 -12.90 0.37
N LYS A 93 18.92 -13.14 -0.86
CA LYS A 93 19.60 -13.99 -1.84
C LYS A 93 20.99 -13.45 -2.19
N ALA A 94 21.10 -12.13 -2.44
CA ALA A 94 22.38 -11.50 -2.70
C ALA A 94 23.34 -11.72 -1.52
N SER A 95 22.89 -11.51 -0.28
CA SER A 95 23.71 -11.72 0.92
C SER A 95 24.19 -13.16 1.06
N MET A 96 23.33 -14.15 0.79
CA MET A 96 23.73 -15.57 0.78
C MET A 96 24.76 -15.86 -0.31
N ILE A 97 24.56 -15.34 -1.52
CA ILE A 97 25.44 -15.56 -2.67
C ILE A 97 26.82 -14.96 -2.42
N ILE A 98 26.91 -13.71 -1.97
CA ILE A 98 28.22 -13.06 -1.77
C ILE A 98 29.01 -13.72 -0.64
N ASN A 99 28.36 -14.04 0.49
CA ASN A 99 29.04 -14.69 1.61
C ASN A 99 29.40 -16.14 1.26
N GLY A 100 28.47 -16.91 0.69
CA GLY A 100 28.71 -18.30 0.31
C GLY A 100 29.73 -18.43 -0.82
N GLY A 101 29.65 -17.56 -1.82
CA GLY A 101 30.61 -17.49 -2.92
C GLY A 101 32.01 -17.12 -2.44
N ALA A 102 32.14 -16.13 -1.55
CA ALA A 102 33.42 -15.77 -0.95
C ALA A 102 34.00 -16.90 -0.09
N ALA A 103 33.18 -17.55 0.74
CA ALA A 103 33.62 -18.71 1.54
C ALA A 103 34.12 -19.85 0.65
N ALA A 104 33.39 -20.20 -0.41
CA ALA A 104 33.77 -21.25 -1.35
C ALA A 104 35.06 -20.89 -2.11
N ALA A 105 35.20 -19.65 -2.56
CA ALA A 105 36.41 -19.16 -3.24
C ALA A 105 37.64 -19.22 -2.30
N LEU A 106 37.49 -18.77 -1.06
CA LEU A 106 38.57 -18.84 -0.07
C LEU A 106 38.91 -20.27 0.31
N LEU A 107 37.94 -21.18 0.44
CA LEU A 107 38.20 -22.60 0.69
C LEU A 107 39.03 -23.23 -0.44
N ALA A 108 38.64 -22.96 -1.69
CA ALA A 108 39.37 -23.44 -2.86
C ALA A 108 40.82 -22.92 -2.89
N PHE A 109 41.01 -21.63 -2.61
CA PHE A 109 42.34 -21.03 -2.57
C PHE A 109 43.17 -21.53 -1.38
N THR A 110 42.56 -21.64 -0.20
CA THR A 110 43.23 -22.13 1.02
C THR A 110 43.76 -23.54 0.81
N GLY A 111 43.00 -24.42 0.14
CA GLY A 111 43.44 -25.77 -0.20
C GLY A 111 44.68 -25.79 -1.10
N LYS A 112 44.83 -24.81 -2.00
CA LYS A 112 46.01 -24.67 -2.87
C LYS A 112 47.24 -24.24 -2.08
N ILE A 113 47.15 -23.13 -1.34
CA ILE A 113 48.30 -22.54 -0.63
C ILE A 113 48.75 -23.36 0.59
N TRP A 114 47.89 -24.23 1.11
CA TRP A 114 48.27 -25.19 2.16
C TRP A 114 49.33 -26.16 1.66
N ASN A 115 49.23 -26.60 0.40
CA ASN A 115 50.19 -27.49 -0.22
C ASN A 115 51.49 -26.79 -0.64
N GLU A 116 51.45 -25.46 -0.79
CA GLU A 116 52.60 -24.63 -1.25
C GLU A 116 53.45 -24.07 -0.08
N GLY A 117 53.11 -24.37 1.18
CA GLY A 117 53.93 -23.99 2.35
C GLY A 117 53.63 -22.61 2.93
N SER A 118 52.35 -22.27 3.10
CA SER A 118 51.92 -21.01 3.75
C SER A 118 52.26 -20.93 5.23
N SER A 119 52.51 -19.71 5.72
CA SER A 119 52.65 -19.46 7.16
C SER A 119 51.35 -19.78 7.92
N ILE A 120 51.51 -20.21 9.18
CA ILE A 120 50.39 -20.52 10.09
C ILE A 120 49.48 -19.28 10.28
N ALA A 121 50.07 -18.08 10.28
CA ALA A 121 49.33 -16.83 10.42
C ALA A 121 48.37 -16.58 9.24
N VAL A 122 48.82 -16.81 8.00
CA VAL A 122 48.00 -16.64 6.78
C VAL A 122 46.85 -17.65 6.76
N THR A 123 47.15 -18.93 7.02
CA THR A 123 46.15 -20.00 7.01
C THR A 123 45.12 -19.84 8.12
N SER A 124 45.53 -19.38 9.31
CA SER A 124 44.63 -19.05 10.41
C SER A 124 43.68 -17.90 10.06
N ALA A 125 44.19 -16.81 9.48
CA ALA A 125 43.39 -15.65 9.13
C ALA A 125 42.40 -15.93 7.98
N LEU A 126 42.78 -16.77 7.01
CA LEU A 126 41.87 -17.25 5.96
C LEU A 126 40.78 -18.17 6.52
N SER A 127 41.13 -19.09 7.42
CA SER A 127 40.17 -19.96 8.10
C SER A 127 39.14 -19.15 8.89
N GLN A 128 39.60 -18.13 9.63
CA GLN A 128 38.71 -17.20 10.34
C GLN A 128 37.79 -16.45 9.37
N SER A 129 38.30 -15.99 8.23
CA SER A 129 37.51 -15.28 7.23
C SER A 129 36.43 -16.18 6.60
N ILE A 130 36.76 -17.45 6.30
CA ILE A 130 35.80 -18.46 5.83
C ILE A 130 34.68 -18.66 6.86
N LEU A 131 35.04 -18.84 8.13
CA LEU A 131 34.07 -19.08 9.20
C LEU A 131 33.13 -17.87 9.40
N LEU A 132 33.65 -16.65 9.29
CA LEU A 132 32.84 -15.43 9.37
C LEU A 132 31.92 -15.27 8.14
N PHE A 133 32.35 -15.64 6.94
CA PHE A 133 31.45 -15.71 5.78
C PHE A 133 30.35 -16.75 5.99
N CYS A 134 30.64 -17.92 6.57
CA CYS A 134 29.62 -18.91 6.93
C CYS A 134 28.61 -18.33 7.94
N PHE A 135 29.05 -17.54 8.92
CA PHE A 135 28.12 -16.80 9.80
C PHE A 135 27.31 -15.75 9.05
N GLY A 136 27.90 -15.08 8.05
CA GLY A 136 27.19 -14.21 7.14
C GLY A 136 26.05 -14.94 6.41
N VAL A 137 26.32 -16.13 5.86
CA VAL A 137 25.29 -16.99 5.24
C VAL A 137 24.22 -17.39 6.26
N LEU A 138 24.63 -17.84 7.46
CA LEU A 138 23.71 -18.25 8.52
C LEU A 138 22.79 -17.10 8.94
N ALA A 139 23.33 -15.89 9.08
CA ALA A 139 22.56 -14.69 9.41
C ALA A 139 21.52 -14.35 8.32
N ALA A 140 21.87 -14.49 7.03
CA ALA A 140 20.93 -14.30 5.93
C ALA A 140 19.84 -15.40 5.88
N ALA A 141 20.21 -16.66 6.14
CA ALA A 141 19.26 -17.76 6.24
C ALA A 141 18.31 -17.59 7.43
N PHE A 142 18.83 -17.19 8.58
CA PHE A 142 18.05 -16.89 9.78
C PHE A 142 17.08 -15.72 9.54
N ALA A 143 17.53 -14.66 8.87
CA ALA A 143 16.68 -13.54 8.46
C ALA A 143 15.53 -13.99 7.53
N SER A 144 15.80 -14.95 6.64
CA SER A 144 14.77 -15.52 5.76
C SER A 144 13.71 -16.29 6.54
N GLY A 145 14.12 -17.11 7.51
CA GLY A 145 13.20 -17.86 8.38
C GLY A 145 12.36 -16.94 9.28
N THR A 146 12.99 -15.94 9.90
CA THR A 146 12.27 -14.96 10.73
C THR A 146 11.32 -14.08 9.93
N THR A 147 11.65 -13.75 8.67
CA THR A 147 10.73 -13.07 7.75
C THR A 147 9.45 -13.88 7.48
N TYR A 148 9.56 -15.21 7.33
CA TYR A 148 8.39 -16.08 7.20
C TYR A 148 7.49 -16.02 8.45
N ILE A 149 8.09 -16.08 9.65
CA ILE A 149 7.35 -15.99 10.91
C ILE A 149 6.69 -14.60 11.06
N SER A 150 7.39 -13.53 10.70
CA SER A 150 6.84 -12.17 10.72
C SER A 150 5.61 -12.05 9.82
N GLN A 151 5.67 -12.59 8.59
CA GLN A 151 4.52 -12.61 7.67
C GLN A 151 3.35 -13.43 8.22
N TYR A 152 3.62 -14.58 8.85
CA TYR A 152 2.59 -15.36 9.55
C TYR A 152 1.92 -14.55 10.67
N CYS A 153 2.68 -13.79 11.46
CA CYS A 153 2.12 -12.89 12.47
C CYS A 153 1.25 -11.80 11.85
N PHE A 154 1.69 -11.16 10.76
CA PHE A 154 0.91 -10.13 10.08
C PHE A 154 -0.40 -10.68 9.51
N ALA A 155 -0.39 -11.88 8.93
CA ALA A 155 -1.59 -12.55 8.43
C ALA A 155 -2.63 -12.81 9.55
N ASN A 156 -2.16 -13.10 10.76
CA ASN A 156 -3.00 -13.33 11.94
C ASN A 156 -3.27 -12.06 12.77
N LYS A 157 -3.02 -10.86 12.23
CA LYS A 157 -3.21 -9.55 12.90
C LYS A 157 -2.36 -9.36 14.18
N TYR A 158 -1.31 -10.15 14.39
CA TYR A 158 -0.35 -9.96 15.48
C TYR A 158 0.70 -8.91 15.10
N ILE A 159 0.27 -7.65 14.94
CA ILE A 159 1.10 -6.58 14.36
C ILE A 159 2.36 -6.29 15.17
N LYS A 160 2.26 -6.25 16.52
CA LYS A 160 3.41 -5.97 17.40
C LYS A 160 4.48 -7.07 17.30
N SER A 161 4.07 -8.33 17.44
CA SER A 161 4.98 -9.47 17.32
C SER A 161 5.59 -9.58 15.93
N GLY A 162 4.77 -9.40 14.88
CA GLY A 162 5.24 -9.41 13.49
C GLY A 162 6.29 -8.32 13.24
N SER A 163 6.08 -7.11 13.77
CA SER A 163 7.02 -5.99 13.64
C SER A 163 8.32 -6.23 14.41
N ALA A 164 8.24 -6.77 15.63
CA ALA A 164 9.42 -7.10 16.42
C ALA A 164 10.29 -8.17 15.72
N ILE A 165 9.67 -9.24 15.21
CA ILE A 165 10.36 -10.30 14.49
C ILE A 165 10.96 -9.76 13.18
N ASN A 166 10.25 -8.88 12.46
CA ASN A 166 10.79 -8.25 11.26
C ASN A 166 12.03 -7.39 11.59
N GLY A 167 12.02 -6.68 12.71
CA GLY A 167 13.19 -5.93 13.19
C GLY A 167 14.41 -6.82 13.37
N VAL A 168 14.24 -8.03 13.92
CA VAL A 168 15.30 -9.03 14.03
C VAL A 168 15.81 -9.46 12.65
N SER A 169 14.91 -9.71 11.68
CA SER A 169 15.30 -10.02 10.30
C SER A 169 16.18 -8.93 9.70
N ILE A 170 15.78 -7.66 9.84
CA ILE A 170 16.50 -6.50 9.31
C ILE A 170 17.91 -6.41 9.91
N ILE A 171 18.01 -6.49 11.24
CA ILE A 171 19.31 -6.45 11.94
C ILE A 171 20.20 -7.60 11.48
N SER A 172 19.65 -8.80 11.31
CA SER A 172 20.39 -9.97 10.85
C SER A 172 20.93 -9.81 9.41
N VAL A 173 20.19 -9.16 8.52
CA VAL A 173 20.66 -8.83 7.16
C VAL A 173 21.82 -7.82 7.19
N PHE A 174 21.67 -6.73 7.96
CA PHE A 174 22.78 -5.77 8.11
C PHE A 174 24.01 -6.40 8.75
N GLY A 175 23.82 -7.29 9.74
CA GLY A 175 24.89 -8.08 10.33
C GLY A 175 25.60 -8.97 9.30
N SER A 176 24.84 -9.61 8.40
CA SER A 176 25.40 -10.42 7.30
C SER A 176 26.29 -9.60 6.36
N PHE A 177 25.88 -8.39 5.99
CA PHE A 177 26.71 -7.49 5.17
C PHE A 177 27.93 -6.96 5.92
N ALA A 178 27.80 -6.63 7.21
CA ALA A 178 28.93 -6.21 8.03
C ALA A 178 29.99 -7.31 8.15
N LEU A 179 29.56 -8.56 8.37
CA LEU A 179 30.43 -9.73 8.38
C LEU A 179 31.13 -9.92 7.04
N PHE A 180 30.42 -9.76 5.91
CA PHE A 180 31.00 -9.83 4.58
C PHE A 180 32.12 -8.81 4.39
N CYS A 181 31.87 -7.54 4.72
CA CYS A 181 32.87 -6.47 4.58
C CYS A 181 34.10 -6.72 5.46
N TYR A 182 33.89 -7.04 6.73
CA TYR A 182 34.99 -7.32 7.67
C TYR A 182 35.84 -8.52 7.23
N SER A 183 35.19 -9.61 6.83
CA SER A 183 35.88 -10.84 6.39
C SER A 183 36.64 -10.63 5.09
N SER A 184 36.10 -9.81 4.18
CA SER A 184 36.77 -9.47 2.92
C SER A 184 38.07 -8.70 3.15
N ILE A 185 38.08 -7.75 4.10
CA ILE A 185 39.28 -7.00 4.46
C ILE A 185 40.33 -7.94 5.09
N ASN A 186 39.91 -8.82 6.00
CA ASN A 186 40.82 -9.78 6.65
C ASN A 186 41.41 -10.80 5.65
N ALA A 187 40.61 -11.26 4.70
CA ALA A 187 41.09 -12.15 3.64
C ALA A 187 42.08 -11.43 2.71
N ALA A 188 41.79 -10.18 2.34
CA ALA A 188 42.67 -9.39 1.48
C ALA A 188 44.04 -9.09 2.14
N SER A 189 44.05 -8.76 3.44
CA SER A 189 45.30 -8.55 4.17
C SER A 189 46.11 -9.85 4.28
N SER A 190 45.44 -10.99 4.47
CA SER A 190 46.08 -12.31 4.51
C SER A 190 46.75 -12.68 3.18
N PHE A 191 46.09 -12.41 2.06
CA PHE A 191 46.70 -12.60 0.73
C PHE A 191 47.88 -11.67 0.50
N THR A 192 47.76 -10.42 0.89
CA THR A 192 48.87 -9.46 0.79
C THR A 192 50.07 -9.94 1.58
N ALA A 193 49.87 -10.42 2.81
CA ALA A 193 50.95 -10.97 3.64
C ALA A 193 51.57 -12.24 3.05
N HIS A 194 50.77 -13.11 2.43
CA HIS A 194 51.28 -14.32 1.76
C HIS A 194 52.17 -13.98 0.56
N PHE A 195 51.71 -13.07 -0.31
CA PHE A 195 52.45 -12.71 -1.52
C PHE A 195 53.62 -11.74 -1.27
N ALA A 196 53.57 -10.93 -0.22
CA ALA A 196 54.70 -10.06 0.17
C ALA A 196 55.80 -10.81 0.93
N GLY A 197 55.52 -12.02 1.43
CA GLY A 197 56.50 -12.89 2.08
C GLY A 197 57.13 -13.95 1.15
N LEU A 198 56.71 -13.98 -0.12
CA LEU A 198 57.33 -14.69 -1.25
C LEU A 198 58.39 -13.80 -1.91
#